data_AF-A0AA51DXX0-F1
#
_entry.id   AF-A0AA51DXX0-F1
#
_cell.length_a   1.000
_cell.length_b   1.000
_cell.length_c   1.000
_cell.angle_alpha   90.00
_cell.angle_beta   90.00
_cell.angle_gamma   90.00
#
_symmetry.space_group_name_H-M   'P 1'
#
loop_
_entity.id
_entity.type
_entity.pdbx_description
1 polymer ?
#
loop_
_entity_poly.entity_id
_entity_poly.type
_entity_poly.pdbx_seq_one_letter_code
_entity_poly.pdbx_strand_id
1 'polypeptide(L)'
;MIKSALKIYSRLLKEGQFSSESDSELFLEYKKEEVRELLSELEEELGFELLEVGQTIYMIPNLENDVLSMSMKELRESISSNSTLTDAYLQTYIIMIILYLFYGGKNNNPVQRDFLQIKVLIDELDKRFDGYLNQSDQLDSYEEEYGVNFGKIAEYWSNKQVYDEGKLKTKAGTVMKALKLLEREKLIRLVEDNREIRPTKRLHDIFVNYYLHEDRVQEIQRIFDKEV
;
A
#
# COMPACT_ATOMS: atom_id res chain seq x y z
N MET A 1 15.02 -30.17 -4.62
CA MET A 1 13.61 -29.75 -4.66
C MET A 1 13.26 -28.97 -3.40
N ILE A 2 13.00 -29.62 -2.25
CA ILE A 2 12.64 -28.94 -0.98
C ILE A 2 13.63 -27.83 -0.58
N LYS A 3 14.94 -28.09 -0.64
CA LYS A 3 15.97 -27.09 -0.33
C LYS A 3 15.89 -25.85 -1.24
N SER A 4 15.55 -26.03 -2.52
CA SER A 4 15.40 -24.91 -3.47
C SER A 4 14.15 -24.10 -3.15
N ALA A 5 13.01 -24.76 -2.91
CA ALA A 5 11.77 -24.10 -2.51
C ALA A 5 11.94 -23.29 -1.21
N LEU A 6 12.58 -23.86 -0.18
CA LEU A 6 12.85 -23.15 1.07
C LEU A 6 13.80 -21.96 0.90
N LYS A 7 14.79 -22.05 0.00
CA LYS A 7 15.66 -20.90 -0.32
C LYS A 7 14.87 -19.79 -1.01
N ILE A 8 13.98 -20.13 -1.94
CA ILE A 8 13.10 -19.18 -2.64
C ILE A 8 12.20 -18.49 -1.62
N TYR A 9 11.50 -19.27 -0.79
CA TYR A 9 10.64 -18.75 0.28
C TYR A 9 11.42 -17.82 1.23
N SER A 10 12.61 -18.24 1.69
CA SER A 10 13.45 -17.40 2.56
C SER A 10 13.89 -16.09 1.90
N ARG A 11 14.20 -16.11 0.59
CA ARG A 11 14.51 -14.88 -0.16
C ARG A 11 13.29 -13.96 -0.25
N LEU A 12 12.12 -14.52 -0.54
CA LEU A 12 10.87 -13.77 -0.64
C LEU A 12 10.45 -13.17 0.70
N LEU A 13 10.57 -13.89 1.81
CA LEU A 13 10.29 -13.35 3.14
C LEU A 13 11.16 -12.13 3.46
N LYS A 14 12.43 -12.16 3.05
CA LYS A 14 13.39 -11.11 3.41
C LYS A 14 13.26 -9.87 2.53
N GLU A 15 13.08 -10.06 1.23
CA GLU A 15 13.14 -8.97 0.25
C GLU A 15 11.77 -8.65 -0.38
N GLY A 16 10.78 -9.51 -0.18
CA GLY A 16 9.44 -9.48 -0.79
C GLY A 16 9.43 -9.79 -2.29
N GLN A 17 10.60 -9.96 -2.91
CA GLN A 17 10.75 -10.26 -4.33
C GLN A 17 12.14 -10.81 -4.66
N PHE A 18 12.28 -11.42 -5.83
CA PHE A 18 13.56 -11.64 -6.50
C PHE A 18 13.36 -11.66 -8.02
N SER A 19 14.42 -11.39 -8.77
CA SER A 19 14.43 -11.41 -10.23
C SER A 19 15.62 -12.20 -10.78
N SER A 20 15.56 -12.55 -12.06
CA SER A 20 16.70 -13.17 -12.77
C SER A 20 17.97 -12.31 -12.74
N GLU A 21 17.83 -10.98 -12.69
CA GLU A 21 18.96 -10.04 -12.55
C GLU A 21 19.55 -10.05 -11.14
N SER A 22 18.70 -10.15 -10.11
CA SER A 22 19.15 -10.16 -8.72
C SER A 22 19.72 -11.50 -8.27
N ASP A 23 19.22 -12.60 -8.84
CA ASP A 23 19.61 -13.97 -8.50
C ASP A 23 19.20 -14.95 -9.62
N SER A 24 20.05 -15.07 -10.63
CA SER A 24 19.77 -15.90 -11.81
C SER A 24 19.67 -17.39 -11.47
N GLU A 25 20.47 -17.88 -10.52
CA GLU A 25 20.44 -19.28 -10.09
C GLU A 25 19.12 -19.61 -9.40
N LEU A 26 18.69 -18.77 -8.46
CA LEU A 26 17.42 -18.95 -7.76
C LEU A 26 16.22 -18.83 -8.69
N PHE A 27 16.28 -17.95 -9.69
CA PHE A 27 15.26 -17.83 -10.73
C PHE A 27 15.18 -19.07 -11.61
N LEU A 28 16.30 -19.67 -12.00
CA LEU A 28 16.30 -20.93 -12.75
C LEU A 28 15.75 -22.10 -11.91
N GLU A 29 16.05 -22.14 -10.61
CA GLU A 29 15.45 -23.13 -9.70
C GLU A 29 13.93 -22.96 -9.60
N TYR A 30 13.44 -21.71 -9.49
CA TYR A 30 12.00 -21.41 -9.48
C TYR A 30 11.27 -21.93 -10.73
N LYS A 31 11.93 -21.97 -11.89
CA LYS A 31 11.32 -22.43 -13.14
C LYS A 31 11.12 -23.95 -13.23
N LYS A 32 11.67 -24.74 -12.32
CA LYS A 32 11.48 -26.19 -12.29
C LYS A 32 10.08 -26.52 -11.76
N GLU A 33 9.36 -27.37 -12.47
CA GLU A 33 7.97 -27.77 -12.15
C GLU A 33 7.86 -28.29 -10.71
N GLU A 34 8.74 -29.20 -10.30
CA GLU A 34 8.70 -29.80 -8.96
C GLU A 34 8.99 -28.78 -7.84
N VAL A 35 9.67 -27.67 -8.16
CA VAL A 35 9.90 -26.58 -7.19
C VAL A 35 8.67 -25.69 -7.10
N ARG A 36 7.97 -25.45 -8.22
CA ARG A 36 6.72 -24.68 -8.23
C ARG A 36 5.58 -25.41 -7.55
N GLU A 37 5.47 -26.72 -7.71
CA GLU A 37 4.50 -27.55 -6.99
C GLU A 37 4.67 -27.40 -5.48
N LEU A 38 5.90 -27.53 -4.97
CA LEU A 38 6.20 -27.31 -3.56
C LEU A 38 5.95 -25.88 -3.10
N LEU A 39 6.20 -24.87 -3.94
CA LEU A 39 5.88 -23.48 -3.61
C LEU A 39 4.37 -23.24 -3.55
N SER A 40 3.59 -23.90 -4.41
CA SER A 40 2.12 -23.84 -4.38
C SER A 40 1.55 -24.42 -3.09
N GLU A 41 2.14 -25.52 -2.58
CA GLU A 41 1.76 -26.06 -1.26
C GLU A 41 2.07 -25.06 -0.14
N LEU A 42 3.19 -24.32 -0.24
CA LEU A 42 3.55 -23.29 0.73
C LEU A 42 2.63 -22.06 0.64
N GLU A 43 2.22 -21.65 -0.56
CA GLU A 43 1.25 -20.56 -0.79
C GLU A 43 -0.06 -20.83 -0.05
N GLU A 44 -0.60 -22.06 -0.18
CA GLU A 44 -1.83 -22.50 0.48
C GLU A 44 -1.67 -22.56 2.01
N GLU A 45 -0.66 -23.28 2.51
CA GLU A 45 -0.50 -23.52 3.95
C GLU A 45 -0.06 -22.27 4.73
N LEU A 46 0.66 -21.34 4.09
CA LEU A 46 1.21 -20.15 4.75
C LEU A 46 0.51 -18.85 4.35
N GLY A 47 -0.52 -18.92 3.49
CA GLY A 47 -1.42 -17.80 3.18
C GLY A 47 -0.78 -16.67 2.36
N PHE A 48 -0.06 -16.98 1.29
CA PHE A 48 0.47 -15.97 0.38
C PHE A 48 0.33 -16.42 -1.08
N GLU A 49 0.53 -15.50 -2.01
CA GLU A 49 0.53 -15.75 -3.45
C GLU A 49 1.85 -15.26 -4.09
N LEU A 50 2.32 -16.00 -5.10
CA LEU A 50 3.46 -15.68 -5.93
C LEU A 50 3.00 -15.07 -7.24
N LEU A 51 3.24 -13.77 -7.39
CA LEU A 51 3.01 -13.06 -8.63
C LEU A 51 4.29 -13.05 -9.46
N GLU A 52 4.26 -13.70 -10.63
CA GLU A 52 5.31 -13.57 -11.65
C GLU A 52 4.96 -12.44 -12.63
N VAL A 53 5.81 -11.42 -12.71
CA VAL A 53 5.73 -10.38 -13.76
C VAL A 53 7.05 -10.32 -14.51
N GLY A 54 7.03 -10.78 -15.77
CA GLY A 54 8.22 -10.84 -16.63
C GLY A 54 9.30 -11.75 -16.06
N GLN A 55 10.36 -11.17 -15.51
CA GLN A 55 11.46 -11.92 -14.88
C GLN A 55 11.61 -11.61 -13.38
N THR A 56 10.53 -11.17 -12.73
CA THR A 56 10.50 -10.86 -11.31
C THR A 56 9.37 -11.64 -10.65
N ILE A 57 9.66 -12.26 -9.52
CA ILE A 57 8.70 -12.97 -8.67
C ILE A 57 8.48 -12.13 -7.41
N TYR A 58 7.23 -11.84 -7.10
CA TYR A 58 6.79 -11.10 -5.92
C TYR A 58 6.02 -12.02 -4.98
N MET A 59 6.19 -11.82 -3.67
CA MET A 59 5.35 -12.45 -2.65
C MET A 59 4.28 -11.46 -2.21
N ILE A 60 3.02 -11.89 -2.26
CA ILE A 60 1.86 -11.10 -1.90
C ILE A 60 1.12 -11.82 -0.76
N PRO A 61 1.09 -11.25 0.45
CA PRO A 61 0.29 -11.82 1.53
C PRO A 61 -1.19 -11.84 1.21
N ASN A 62 -1.88 -12.91 1.60
CA ASN A 62 -3.35 -12.93 1.57
C ASN A 62 -3.90 -11.93 2.59
N LEU A 63 -5.12 -11.43 2.37
CA LEU A 63 -5.74 -10.41 3.23
C LEU A 63 -5.84 -10.85 4.70
N GLU A 64 -6.05 -12.15 4.95
CA GLU A 64 -6.19 -12.73 6.28
C GLU A 64 -4.85 -13.20 6.89
N ASN A 65 -3.72 -13.00 6.20
CA ASN A 65 -2.41 -13.44 6.69
C ASN A 65 -1.86 -12.45 7.72
N ASP A 66 -2.03 -12.78 9.00
CA ASP A 66 -1.58 -11.97 10.13
C ASP A 66 -0.06 -12.00 10.37
N VAL A 67 0.65 -13.01 9.84
CA VAL A 67 2.10 -13.16 9.99
C VAL A 67 2.88 -12.26 9.03
N LEU A 68 2.41 -12.14 7.79
CA LEU A 68 3.07 -11.38 6.74
C LEU A 68 2.48 -9.97 6.56
N SER A 69 1.30 -9.71 7.13
CA SER A 69 0.65 -8.39 7.07
C SER A 69 1.05 -7.50 8.23
N MET A 70 0.93 -6.18 8.02
CA MET A 70 1.11 -5.19 9.08
C MET A 70 -0.20 -4.98 9.83
N SER A 71 -0.21 -5.29 11.12
CA SER A 71 -1.35 -5.00 11.99
C SER A 71 -1.53 -3.49 12.20
N MET A 72 -2.74 -3.07 12.56
CA MET A 72 -3.02 -1.66 12.91
C MET A 72 -2.14 -1.17 14.08
N LYS A 73 -1.77 -2.07 15.00
CA LYS A 73 -0.85 -1.77 16.10
C LYS A 73 0.55 -1.46 15.57
N GLU A 74 1.08 -2.29 14.68
CA GLU A 74 2.41 -2.07 14.07
C GLU A 74 2.42 -0.83 13.19
N LEU A 75 1.36 -0.59 12.41
CA LEU A 75 1.20 0.64 11.65
C LEU A 75 1.28 1.85 12.58
N ARG A 76 0.52 1.84 13.68
CA ARG A 76 0.55 2.91 14.68
C ARG A 76 1.95 3.11 15.26
N GLU A 77 2.61 2.04 15.69
CA GLU A 77 3.97 2.09 16.25
C GLU A 77 5.02 2.57 15.23
N SER A 78 4.80 2.33 13.93
CA SER A 78 5.67 2.83 12.85
C SER A 78 5.64 4.35 12.70
N ILE A 79 4.56 5.01 13.14
CA ILE A 79 4.37 6.47 13.09
C ILE A 79 5.16 7.15 14.22
N SER A 80 4.94 6.69 15.45
CA SER A 80 5.63 7.11 16.68
C SER A 80 5.17 6.27 17.87
N SER A 81 5.94 6.20 18.95
CA SER A 81 5.56 5.48 20.18
C SER A 81 4.27 5.96 20.86
N ASN A 82 3.87 7.22 20.64
CA ASN A 82 2.70 7.85 21.26
C ASN A 82 1.56 8.13 20.27
N SER A 83 1.57 7.51 19.08
CA SER A 83 0.52 7.73 18.08
C SER A 83 -0.81 7.15 18.56
N THR A 84 -1.88 7.88 18.24
CA THR A 84 -3.26 7.48 18.50
C THR A 84 -3.80 6.63 17.36
N LEU A 85 -4.96 6.00 17.58
CA LEU A 85 -5.66 5.29 16.51
C LEU A 85 -6.08 6.26 15.38
N THR A 86 -6.44 7.51 15.72
CA THR A 86 -6.72 8.58 14.75
C THR A 86 -5.51 8.86 13.85
N ASP A 87 -4.28 8.82 14.38
CA ASP A 87 -3.08 8.97 13.57
C ASP A 87 -2.94 7.83 12.57
N ALA A 88 -3.17 6.58 13.00
CA ALA A 88 -3.09 5.42 12.13
C ALA A 88 -4.12 5.49 10.99
N TYR A 89 -5.38 5.79 11.29
CA TYR A 89 -6.41 5.98 10.25
C TYR A 89 -6.07 7.10 9.28
N LEU A 90 -5.56 8.23 9.77
CA LEU A 90 -5.13 9.32 8.90
C LEU A 90 -3.98 8.89 7.98
N GLN A 91 -3.00 8.12 8.47
CA GLN A 91 -1.93 7.59 7.63
C GLN A 91 -2.44 6.60 6.58
N THR A 92 -3.34 5.68 6.97
CA THR A 92 -3.98 4.76 6.02
C THR A 92 -4.70 5.53 4.92
N TYR A 93 -5.49 6.54 5.28
CA TYR A 93 -6.18 7.38 4.31
C TYR A 93 -5.21 8.12 3.38
N ILE A 94 -4.13 8.69 3.89
CA ILE A 94 -3.09 9.33 3.07
C ILE A 94 -2.49 8.33 2.07
N ILE A 95 -2.20 7.10 2.49
CA ILE A 95 -1.68 6.03 1.62
C ILE A 95 -2.72 5.69 0.54
N MET A 96 -3.99 5.54 0.90
CA MET A 96 -5.07 5.29 -0.07
C MET A 96 -5.14 6.40 -1.12
N ILE A 97 -5.04 7.68 -0.71
CA ILE A 97 -5.03 8.81 -1.64
C ILE A 97 -3.79 8.80 -2.54
N ILE A 98 -2.61 8.45 -2.01
CA ILE A 98 -1.41 8.29 -2.83
C ILE A 98 -1.64 7.23 -3.92
N LEU A 99 -2.14 6.05 -3.53
CA LEU A 99 -2.43 4.95 -4.46
C LEU A 99 -3.48 5.36 -5.49
N TYR A 100 -4.56 6.02 -5.07
CA TYR A 100 -5.59 6.56 -5.95
C TYR A 100 -5.04 7.58 -6.95
N LEU A 101 -4.15 8.48 -6.52
CA LEU A 101 -3.57 9.48 -7.43
C LEU A 101 -2.63 8.85 -8.46
N PHE A 102 -2.01 7.70 -8.16
CA PHE A 102 -1.20 6.95 -9.12
C PHE A 102 -2.02 6.01 -10.01
N TYR A 103 -3.04 5.36 -9.45
CA TYR A 103 -3.70 4.20 -10.07
C TYR A 103 -5.25 4.28 -10.13
N GLY A 104 -5.84 5.42 -9.81
CA GLY A 104 -7.30 5.64 -9.83
C GLY A 104 -7.88 5.92 -11.21
N GLY A 105 -7.23 5.44 -12.28
CA GLY A 105 -7.69 5.63 -13.64
C GLY A 105 -8.99 4.93 -13.94
N LYS A 106 -9.74 5.49 -14.90
CA LYS A 106 -10.96 4.89 -15.44
C LYS A 106 -10.65 4.19 -16.76
N ASN A 107 -11.45 3.18 -17.13
CA ASN A 107 -11.26 2.32 -18.30
C ASN A 107 -10.01 1.43 -18.19
N ASN A 108 -9.59 0.79 -19.29
CA ASN A 108 -8.45 -0.16 -19.34
C ASN A 108 -7.06 0.47 -19.09
N ASN A 109 -6.97 1.71 -18.58
CA ASN A 109 -5.71 2.31 -18.15
C ASN A 109 -5.80 2.80 -16.70
N PRO A 110 -5.40 1.96 -15.73
CA PRO A 110 -5.44 2.35 -14.33
C PRO A 110 -4.40 3.42 -13.97
N VAL A 111 -3.27 3.48 -14.68
CA VAL A 111 -2.16 4.37 -14.33
C VAL A 111 -2.46 5.80 -14.74
N GLN A 112 -2.34 6.74 -13.79
CA GLN A 112 -2.68 8.15 -13.98
C GLN A 112 -1.46 9.06 -14.11
N ARG A 113 -0.33 8.69 -13.50
CA ARG A 113 0.91 9.50 -13.48
C ARG A 113 2.11 8.67 -13.05
N ASP A 114 3.30 9.09 -13.47
CA ASP A 114 4.57 8.45 -13.08
C ASP A 114 5.23 9.10 -11.86
N PHE A 115 4.76 10.28 -11.46
CA PHE A 115 5.26 11.00 -10.29
C PHE A 115 4.17 11.88 -9.66
N LEU A 116 4.37 12.23 -8.39
CA LEU A 116 3.46 13.08 -7.62
C LEU A 116 4.27 14.06 -6.77
N GLN A 117 4.00 15.36 -6.90
CA GLN A 117 4.58 16.35 -5.99
C GLN A 117 3.86 16.31 -4.64
N ILE A 118 4.61 16.41 -3.54
CA ILE A 118 4.03 16.43 -2.18
C ILE A 118 3.03 17.57 -2.01
N LYS A 119 3.29 18.73 -2.61
CA LYS A 119 2.36 19.87 -2.55
C LYS A 119 1.00 19.50 -3.15
N VAL A 120 0.99 18.85 -4.33
CA VAL A 120 -0.25 18.40 -4.99
C VAL A 120 -0.99 17.39 -4.13
N LEU A 121 -0.28 16.49 -3.45
CA LEU A 121 -0.89 15.55 -2.49
C LEU A 121 -1.55 16.28 -1.32
N ILE A 122 -0.88 17.29 -0.74
CA ILE A 122 -1.43 18.09 0.36
C ILE A 122 -2.67 18.86 -0.11
N ASP A 123 -2.61 19.50 -1.29
CA ASP A 123 -3.74 20.25 -1.86
C ASP A 123 -4.96 19.33 -2.12
N GLU A 124 -4.74 18.10 -2.58
CA GLU A 124 -5.82 17.12 -2.78
C GLU A 124 -6.41 16.63 -1.44
N LEU A 125 -5.58 16.40 -0.43
CA LEU A 125 -6.03 16.05 0.92
C LEU A 125 -6.86 17.18 1.54
N ASP A 126 -6.40 18.43 1.42
CA ASP A 126 -7.12 19.63 1.88
C ASP A 126 -8.51 19.69 1.25
N LYS A 127 -8.58 19.60 -0.07
CA LYS A 127 -9.85 19.61 -0.81
C LYS A 127 -10.82 18.52 -0.34
N ARG A 128 -10.33 17.30 -0.09
CA ARG A 128 -11.18 16.17 0.33
C ARG A 128 -11.68 16.33 1.76
N PHE A 129 -10.78 16.67 2.69
CA PHE A 129 -11.15 16.86 4.08
C PHE A 129 -12.06 18.07 4.28
N ASP A 130 -11.84 19.17 3.54
CA ASP A 130 -12.78 20.29 3.49
C ASP A 130 -14.15 19.84 2.97
N GLY A 131 -14.19 18.94 1.97
CA GLY A 131 -15.42 18.33 1.48
C GLY A 131 -16.20 17.61 2.58
N TYR A 132 -15.53 16.74 3.35
CA TYR A 132 -16.16 16.02 4.46
C TYR A 132 -16.69 16.95 5.56
N LEU A 133 -15.93 18.00 5.91
CA LEU A 133 -16.34 18.95 6.94
C LEU A 133 -17.53 19.83 6.51
N ASN A 134 -17.69 20.08 5.21
CA ASN A 134 -18.76 20.92 4.67
C ASN A 134 -20.00 20.12 4.20
N GLN A 135 -19.94 18.78 4.20
CA GLN A 135 -21.01 17.89 3.73
C GLN A 135 -21.45 16.92 4.84
N SER A 136 -21.90 17.46 5.97
CA SER A 136 -22.31 16.69 7.17
C SER A 136 -23.33 15.59 6.87
N ASP A 137 -24.30 15.86 5.99
CA ASP A 137 -25.44 14.97 5.76
C ASP A 137 -25.07 13.64 5.07
N GLN A 138 -23.94 13.60 4.37
CA GLN A 138 -23.41 12.39 3.73
C GLN A 138 -22.34 11.71 4.59
N LEU A 139 -21.73 12.45 5.51
CA LEU A 139 -20.63 11.98 6.34
C LEU A 139 -21.08 10.83 7.24
N ASP A 140 -22.21 10.99 7.93
CA ASP A 140 -22.75 9.95 8.84
C ASP A 140 -23.01 8.63 8.10
N SER A 141 -23.54 8.70 6.88
CA SER A 141 -23.75 7.52 6.03
C SER A 141 -22.44 6.83 5.64
N TYR A 142 -21.41 7.61 5.29
CA TYR A 142 -20.11 7.04 4.94
C TYR A 142 -19.35 6.51 6.16
N GLU A 143 -19.49 7.13 7.33
CA GLU A 143 -18.89 6.62 8.56
C GLU A 143 -19.51 5.29 8.99
N GLU A 144 -20.83 5.14 8.81
CA GLU A 144 -21.56 3.91 9.08
C GLU A 144 -21.21 2.80 8.07
N GLU A 145 -21.19 3.13 6.76
CA GLU A 145 -20.88 2.18 5.68
C GLU A 145 -19.45 1.64 5.77
N TYR A 146 -18.47 2.50 6.01
CA TYR A 146 -17.05 2.09 5.98
C TYR A 146 -16.44 1.84 7.36
N GLY A 147 -17.18 2.07 8.45
CA GLY A 147 -16.69 1.91 9.82
C GLY A 147 -15.51 2.83 10.18
N VAL A 148 -15.32 3.93 9.44
CA VAL A 148 -14.23 4.89 9.62
C VAL A 148 -14.81 6.24 10.01
N ASN A 149 -14.29 6.83 11.09
CA ASN A 149 -14.71 8.17 11.51
C ASN A 149 -14.01 9.27 10.67
N PHE A 150 -14.50 9.47 9.45
CA PHE A 150 -13.99 10.44 8.47
C PHE A 150 -14.01 11.88 9.01
N GLY A 151 -15.03 12.26 9.79
CA GLY A 151 -15.14 13.56 10.43
C GLY A 151 -13.98 13.83 11.37
N LYS A 152 -13.68 12.90 12.28
CA LYS A 152 -12.58 13.03 13.24
C LYS A 152 -11.23 13.10 12.55
N ILE A 153 -10.97 12.32 11.50
CA ILE A 153 -9.70 12.43 10.75
C ILE A 153 -9.62 13.73 9.95
N ALA A 154 -10.74 14.25 9.44
CA ALA A 154 -10.81 15.52 8.72
C ALA A 154 -10.57 16.71 9.63
N GLU A 155 -11.19 16.74 10.80
CA GLU A 155 -10.92 17.73 11.86
C GLU A 155 -9.45 17.65 12.30
N TYR A 156 -8.95 16.42 12.52
CA TYR A 156 -7.58 16.21 12.94
C TYR A 156 -6.55 16.70 11.91
N TRP A 157 -6.85 16.53 10.61
CA TRP A 157 -6.05 17.06 9.51
C TRP A 157 -6.13 18.59 9.43
N SER A 158 -7.32 19.16 9.54
CA SER A 158 -7.56 20.60 9.42
C SER A 158 -6.88 21.40 10.55
N ASN A 159 -6.78 20.81 11.73
CA ASN A 159 -6.08 21.38 12.88
C ASN A 159 -4.54 21.30 12.78
N LYS A 160 -3.97 20.69 11.73
CA LYS A 160 -2.51 20.66 11.52
C LYS A 160 -2.02 22.02 11.04
N GLN A 161 -0.90 22.47 11.59
CA GLN A 161 -0.28 23.73 11.19
C GLN A 161 0.17 23.68 9.72
N VAL A 162 -0.11 24.75 8.97
CA VAL A 162 0.17 24.86 7.52
C VAL A 162 1.67 25.06 7.26
N TYR A 163 2.37 25.82 8.11
CA TYR A 163 3.81 26.00 8.01
C TYR A 163 4.37 26.52 9.34
N ASP A 164 5.33 25.80 9.92
CA ASP A 164 6.30 26.38 10.85
C ASP A 164 7.61 25.62 10.67
N GLU A 165 8.73 26.34 10.59
CA GLU A 165 10.05 25.77 10.40
C GLU A 165 10.45 24.99 11.65
N GLY A 166 10.00 23.73 11.74
CA GLY A 166 10.38 22.81 12.80
C GLY A 166 9.26 21.92 13.30
N LYS A 167 9.35 20.64 12.93
CA LYS A 167 8.90 19.43 13.67
C LYS A 167 7.45 18.95 13.48
N LEU A 168 7.33 17.87 12.70
CA LEU A 168 6.47 16.67 12.89
C LEU A 168 4.93 16.82 13.02
N LYS A 169 4.38 18.02 13.24
CA LYS A 169 2.95 18.29 13.46
C LYS A 169 2.29 19.06 12.31
N THR A 170 3.01 19.37 11.24
CA THR A 170 2.46 20.02 10.05
C THR A 170 1.77 19.01 9.13
N LYS A 171 0.98 19.50 8.17
CA LYS A 171 0.43 18.66 7.08
C LYS A 171 1.54 17.93 6.32
N ALA A 172 2.60 18.65 5.94
CA ALA A 172 3.78 18.08 5.29
C ALA A 172 4.49 17.02 6.15
N GLY A 173 4.65 17.28 7.45
CA GLY A 173 5.23 16.31 8.39
C GLY A 173 4.39 15.04 8.53
N THR A 174 3.06 15.19 8.51
CA THR A 174 2.11 14.07 8.55
C THR A 174 2.18 13.23 7.27
N VAL A 175 2.21 13.86 6.09
CA VAL A 175 2.38 13.17 4.80
C VAL A 175 3.73 12.45 4.74
N MET A 176 4.80 13.09 5.22
CA MET A 176 6.14 12.51 5.21
C MET A 176 6.24 11.20 6.01
N LYS A 177 5.41 11.00 7.05
CA LYS A 177 5.38 9.73 7.79
C LYS A 177 4.86 8.59 6.91
N ALA A 178 3.77 8.82 6.16
CA ALA A 178 3.21 7.84 5.23
C ALA A 178 4.21 7.52 4.11
N LEU A 179 4.87 8.55 3.58
CA LEU A 179 5.87 8.38 2.54
C LEU A 179 7.08 7.58 3.04
N LYS A 180 7.59 7.86 4.24
CA LYS A 180 8.69 7.09 4.82
C LYS A 180 8.33 5.63 5.08
N LEU A 181 7.08 5.35 5.45
CA LEU A 181 6.58 3.99 5.56
C LEU A 181 6.64 3.30 4.19
N LEU A 182 6.01 3.88 3.16
CA LEU A 182 5.99 3.31 1.81
C LEU A 182 7.39 3.17 1.20
N GLU A 183 8.31 4.10 1.48
CA GLU A 183 9.70 4.04 1.04
C GLU A 183 10.46 2.92 1.75
N ARG A 184 10.26 2.73 3.06
CA ARG A 184 10.85 1.62 3.82
C ARG A 184 10.40 0.26 3.28
N GLU A 185 9.13 0.15 2.90
CA GLU A 185 8.57 -1.04 2.25
C GLU A 185 8.92 -1.14 0.75
N LYS A 186 9.79 -0.24 0.25
CA LYS A 186 10.30 -0.21 -1.14
C LYS A 186 9.18 -0.05 -2.20
N LEU A 187 8.06 0.57 -1.84
CA LEU A 187 6.92 0.80 -2.72
C LEU A 187 7.03 2.13 -3.48
N ILE A 188 7.69 3.12 -2.89
CA ILE A 188 7.96 4.41 -3.52
C ILE A 188 9.44 4.80 -3.36
N ARG A 189 9.86 5.84 -4.07
CA ARG A 189 11.10 6.57 -3.86
C ARG A 189 10.81 8.06 -3.74
N LEU A 190 11.48 8.71 -2.81
CA LEU A 190 11.50 10.16 -2.70
C LEU A 190 12.71 10.73 -3.48
N VAL A 191 12.45 11.73 -4.32
CA VAL A 191 13.48 12.41 -5.12
C VAL A 191 13.33 13.93 -4.98
N GLU A 192 14.29 14.70 -5.52
CA GLU A 192 14.28 16.17 -5.47
C GLU A 192 14.16 16.75 -4.04
N ASP A 193 15.07 16.36 -3.14
CA ASP A 193 15.03 16.71 -1.71
C ASP A 193 13.70 16.36 -1.02
N ASN A 194 13.16 15.19 -1.32
CA ASN A 194 11.87 14.71 -0.81
C ASN A 194 10.68 15.60 -1.21
N ARG A 195 10.69 16.19 -2.41
CA ARG A 195 9.55 16.96 -2.93
C ARG A 195 8.68 16.17 -3.90
N GLU A 196 9.26 15.12 -4.50
CA GLU A 196 8.61 14.31 -5.51
C GLU A 196 8.59 12.83 -5.10
N ILE A 197 7.43 12.22 -5.29
CA ILE A 197 7.14 10.82 -5.02
C ILE A 197 7.11 10.09 -6.35
N ARG A 198 7.83 8.97 -6.46
CA ARG A 198 7.75 8.08 -7.62
C ARG A 198 7.44 6.64 -7.17
N PRO A 199 6.49 5.94 -7.82
CA PRO A 199 6.27 4.53 -7.55
C PRO A 199 7.53 3.73 -7.97
N THR A 200 7.83 2.67 -7.23
CA THR A 200 8.84 1.69 -7.69
C THR A 200 8.22 0.75 -8.71
N LYS A 201 9.08 0.03 -9.45
CA LYS A 201 8.64 -1.08 -10.30
C LYS A 201 7.84 -2.11 -9.50
N ARG A 202 8.24 -2.39 -8.26
CA ARG A 202 7.51 -3.30 -7.36
C ARG A 202 6.07 -2.87 -7.17
N LEU A 203 5.86 -1.62 -6.73
CA LEU A 203 4.51 -1.13 -6.52
C LEU A 203 3.71 -1.17 -7.82
N HIS A 204 4.30 -0.74 -8.93
CA HIS A 204 3.66 -0.77 -10.25
C HIS A 204 3.24 -2.18 -10.68
N ASP A 205 4.17 -3.12 -10.66
CA ASP A 205 3.94 -4.51 -11.06
C ASP A 205 2.83 -5.15 -10.23
N ILE A 206 2.88 -5.00 -8.90
CA ILE A 206 1.86 -5.54 -7.99
C ILE A 206 0.51 -4.86 -8.22
N PHE A 207 0.46 -3.54 -8.32
CA PHE A 207 -0.83 -2.85 -8.46
C PHE A 207 -1.52 -3.18 -9.79
N VAL A 208 -0.77 -3.16 -10.89
CA VAL A 208 -1.32 -3.37 -12.24
C VAL A 208 -1.67 -4.84 -12.50
N ASN A 209 -0.81 -5.78 -12.07
CA ASN A 209 -0.98 -7.19 -12.42
C ASN A 209 -1.71 -8.02 -11.36
N TYR A 210 -1.88 -7.49 -10.15
CA TYR A 210 -2.59 -8.18 -9.08
C TYR A 210 -3.84 -7.41 -8.62
N TYR A 211 -3.68 -6.23 -8.02
CA TYR A 211 -4.83 -5.53 -7.42
C TYR A 211 -5.83 -4.96 -8.43
N LEU A 212 -5.35 -4.53 -9.61
CA LEU A 212 -6.19 -3.95 -10.66
C LEU A 212 -6.44 -4.90 -11.83
N HIS A 213 -6.05 -6.17 -11.68
CA HIS A 213 -6.43 -7.21 -12.61
C HIS A 213 -7.96 -7.43 -12.51
N GLU A 214 -8.63 -7.61 -13.66
CA GLU A 214 -10.11 -7.61 -13.73
C GLU A 214 -10.76 -8.58 -12.74
N ASP A 215 -10.20 -9.78 -12.58
CA ASP A 215 -10.69 -10.79 -11.65
C ASP A 215 -10.58 -10.36 -10.18
N ARG A 216 -9.46 -9.73 -9.81
CA ARG A 216 -9.25 -9.26 -8.43
C ARG A 216 -10.06 -8.01 -8.13
N VAL A 217 -10.25 -7.12 -9.11
CA VAL A 217 -11.17 -5.97 -8.97
C VAL A 217 -12.58 -6.45 -8.69
N GLN A 218 -13.05 -7.47 -9.42
CA GLN A 218 -14.37 -8.08 -9.16
C GLN A 218 -14.42 -8.75 -7.78
N GLU A 219 -13.36 -9.41 -7.34
CA GLU A 219 -13.30 -10.01 -6.00
C GLU A 219 -13.35 -8.94 -4.90
N ILE A 220 -12.53 -7.89 -5.01
CA ILE A 220 -12.53 -6.75 -4.08
C ILE A 220 -13.91 -6.11 -4.04
N GLN A 221 -14.55 -5.87 -5.19
CA GLN A 221 -15.92 -5.37 -5.26
C GLN A 221 -16.90 -6.30 -4.56
N ARG A 222 -16.81 -7.62 -4.78
CA ARG A 222 -17.66 -8.61 -4.10
C ARG A 222 -17.45 -8.66 -2.59
N ILE A 223 -16.26 -8.36 -2.09
CA ILE A 223 -16.01 -8.26 -0.64
C ILE A 223 -16.85 -7.10 -0.07
N PHE A 224 -16.84 -5.94 -0.73
CA PHE A 224 -17.66 -4.79 -0.33
C PHE A 224 -19.17 -5.02 -0.56
N ASP A 225 -19.57 -5.79 -1.57
CA ASP A 225 -20.99 -6.09 -1.83
C ASP A 225 -21.59 -7.13 -0.87
N LYS A 226 -20.77 -7.92 -0.18
CA LYS A 226 -21.21 -8.98 0.74
C LYS A 226 -21.51 -8.49 2.16
N GLU A 227 -21.23 -7.23 2.48
CA GLU A 227 -21.59 -6.61 3.77
C GLU A 227 -22.99 -5.96 3.77
N VAL A 228 -23.97 -6.57 3.07
CA VAL A 228 -25.39 -6.20 3.10
C VAL A 228 -26.27 -7.32 3.65
#